data_AF-A0A0S4KKM2-F1
#
_entry.id   AF-A0A0S4KKM2-F1
#
_cell.length_a   1.000
_cell.length_b   1.000
_cell.length_c   1.000
_cell.angle_alpha   90.00
_cell.angle_beta   90.00
_cell.angle_gamma   90.00
#
_symmetry.space_group_name_H-M   'P 1'
#
loop_
_entity.id
_entity.type
_entity.pdbx_description
1 polymer ?
#
loop_
_entity_poly.entity_id
_entity_poly.type
_entity_poly.pdbx_seq_one_letter_code
_entity_poly.pdbx_strand_id
1 'polypeptide(L)'
;MKRGGTRSYCAVILSSSYSAKEKEFLHMNISSASYMLITTVAVLIALAAHSASAAAASSISVDNVVVTGRSAVVPDPINASWNALAFDFNGVSLNATVSSSASIQRIQVGLTTACYQLSNGSWSKTSHAGHRFRLYTSPVGDSGAWTAPAGNVLVDTHDAACNQLQWFDLFEGSMTAPVQFSLFHLTEADWNAWNATQPNFILFHEFRVYSGQQEAATVSKAELTHTFRVGQSIIRRSSQDRRRRIEFIGDSITAGYCNTCNLFPNASNTYAQEDFSLSWARLTCGLLNADCHTEAWSGRGVIRNCDDSAPIWMPTIVRRAVGSVSEFDNFWGVENTWDLSSFVPDALVVNLGTNDYGCHPIPNITQFNAEFEQAYVGMLTDLLVGYHNATQGVFIACGPMSSAYCDAVHSIIAKMHQLGYPGVYFLNHVGLLPQSEQCCGHPDTVADGTIAGVTVSTIRSTLGWV
;
A
#
# COMPACT_ATOMS: atom_id res chain seq x y z
N MET A 1 -17.32 12.92 -66.57
CA MET A 1 -16.21 13.49 -65.76
C MET A 1 -15.09 12.43 -65.80
N LYS A 2 -13.92 12.64 -66.44
CA LYS A 2 -12.69 13.31 -65.91
C LYS A 2 -12.33 12.85 -64.49
N ARG A 3 -11.12 12.39 -64.12
CA ARG A 3 -9.79 12.06 -64.73
C ARG A 3 -9.16 10.98 -63.78
N GLY A 4 -8.15 10.14 -64.04
CA GLY A 4 -6.91 10.14 -64.88
C GLY A 4 -5.76 9.63 -63.97
N GLY A 5 -4.66 8.98 -64.39
CA GLY A 5 -4.15 8.53 -65.70
C GLY A 5 -3.07 7.43 -65.54
N THR A 6 -2.64 6.72 -66.62
CA THR A 6 -1.32 6.83 -67.31
C THR A 6 -0.07 6.63 -66.42
N ARG A 7 0.97 5.83 -66.74
CA ARG A 7 1.60 5.27 -67.97
C ARG A 7 2.33 3.95 -67.59
N SER A 8 2.91 3.09 -68.46
CA SER A 8 2.74 2.72 -69.89
C SER A 8 3.70 1.53 -70.19
N TYR A 9 3.44 0.72 -71.23
CA TYR A 9 4.38 -0.30 -71.73
C TYR A 9 5.25 0.23 -72.87
N CYS A 10 6.53 -0.19 -72.93
CA CYS A 10 7.43 0.09 -74.05
C CYS A 10 7.98 -1.23 -74.59
N ALA A 11 7.57 -1.62 -75.80
CA ALA A 11 8.14 -2.74 -76.53
C ALA A 11 9.24 -2.22 -77.46
N VAL A 12 10.46 -2.75 -77.33
CA VAL A 12 11.55 -2.48 -78.28
C VAL A 12 11.74 -3.69 -79.16
N ILE A 13 11.59 -3.47 -80.47
CA ILE A 13 11.86 -4.44 -81.52
C ILE A 13 13.38 -4.57 -81.66
N LEU A 14 13.90 -5.80 -81.67
CA LEU A 14 15.23 -6.10 -82.20
C LEU A 14 15.14 -7.19 -83.25
N SER A 15 15.69 -6.87 -84.42
CA SER A 15 15.68 -7.69 -85.62
C SER A 15 16.72 -8.80 -85.59
N SER A 16 16.47 -9.84 -86.39
CA SER A 16 17.38 -10.88 -86.86
C SER A 16 18.88 -10.57 -86.83
N SER A 17 19.67 -11.38 -86.12
CA SER A 17 20.76 -12.22 -86.68
C SER A 17 21.71 -12.72 -85.58
N TYR A 18 21.55 -13.97 -85.12
CA TYR A 18 22.53 -14.66 -84.27
C TYR A 18 22.59 -16.15 -84.59
N SER A 19 23.78 -16.75 -84.46
CA SER A 19 24.07 -18.08 -84.98
C SER A 19 23.69 -19.19 -84.00
N ALA A 20 23.63 -20.44 -84.48
CA ALA A 20 23.25 -21.58 -83.64
C ALA A 20 24.17 -21.83 -82.43
N LYS A 21 25.41 -21.30 -82.43
CA LYS A 21 26.38 -21.51 -81.34
C LYS A 21 26.17 -20.62 -80.11
N GLU A 22 25.40 -19.54 -80.20
CA GLU A 22 25.20 -18.63 -79.06
C GLU A 22 24.03 -19.05 -78.14
N LYS A 23 23.22 -20.03 -78.56
CA LYS A 23 22.11 -20.56 -77.74
C LYS A 23 22.54 -21.54 -76.64
N GLU A 24 23.69 -22.23 -76.78
CA GLU A 24 24.17 -23.16 -75.75
C GLU A 24 24.77 -22.42 -74.54
N PHE A 25 25.42 -21.28 -74.73
CA PHE A 25 26.04 -20.51 -73.64
C PHE A 25 25.01 -19.86 -72.69
N LEU A 26 23.81 -19.54 -73.19
CA LEU A 26 22.72 -18.99 -72.39
C LEU A 26 22.00 -20.03 -71.52
N HIS A 27 21.92 -21.30 -71.96
CA HIS A 27 21.29 -22.34 -71.15
C HIS A 27 22.15 -22.82 -69.96
N MET A 28 23.49 -22.78 -70.07
CA MET A 28 24.36 -23.17 -68.95
C MET A 28 24.35 -22.20 -67.76
N ASN A 29 24.13 -20.89 -67.98
CA ASN A 29 24.16 -19.89 -66.90
C ASN A 29 22.82 -19.72 -66.16
N ILE A 30 21.70 -20.09 -66.78
CA ILE A 30 20.38 -19.96 -66.15
C ILE A 30 20.18 -21.03 -65.06
N SER A 31 20.73 -22.24 -65.23
CA SER A 31 20.61 -23.31 -64.24
C SER A 31 21.37 -22.98 -62.94
N SER A 32 22.63 -22.55 -63.03
CA SER A 32 23.46 -22.19 -61.89
C SER A 32 22.93 -20.96 -61.14
N ALA A 33 22.48 -19.92 -61.84
CA ALA A 33 21.84 -18.76 -61.23
C ALA A 33 20.52 -19.12 -60.52
N SER A 34 19.68 -19.99 -61.12
CA SER A 34 18.44 -20.45 -60.49
C SER A 34 18.71 -21.29 -59.24
N TYR A 35 19.70 -22.19 -59.29
CA TYR A 35 20.11 -22.97 -58.12
C TYR A 35 20.65 -22.09 -57.00
N MET A 36 21.46 -21.07 -57.29
CA MET A 36 21.93 -20.09 -56.30
C MET A 36 20.81 -19.25 -55.69
N LEU A 37 19.80 -18.87 -56.49
CA LEU A 37 18.66 -18.11 -55.97
C LEU A 37 17.79 -18.98 -55.07
N ILE A 38 17.54 -20.24 -55.46
CA ILE A 38 16.74 -21.20 -54.69
C ILE A 38 17.46 -21.57 -53.38
N THR A 39 18.78 -21.81 -53.38
CA THR A 39 19.51 -22.10 -52.14
C THR A 39 19.63 -20.87 -51.23
N THR A 40 19.86 -19.68 -51.78
CA THR A 40 19.86 -18.44 -50.97
C THR A 40 18.50 -18.16 -50.35
N VAL A 41 17.40 -18.34 -51.10
CA VAL A 41 16.03 -18.20 -50.57
C VAL A 41 15.71 -19.30 -49.56
N ALA A 42 16.12 -20.55 -49.78
CA ALA A 42 15.94 -21.63 -48.81
C ALA A 42 16.74 -21.41 -47.53
N VAL A 43 17.96 -20.88 -47.61
CA VAL A 43 18.78 -20.50 -46.44
C VAL A 43 18.18 -19.28 -45.73
N LEU A 44 17.65 -18.29 -46.45
CA LEU A 44 16.93 -17.16 -45.84
C LEU A 44 15.61 -17.59 -45.18
N ILE A 45 14.87 -18.54 -45.76
CA ILE A 45 13.67 -19.12 -45.15
C ILE A 45 14.05 -20.00 -43.95
N ALA A 46 15.15 -20.76 -44.02
CA ALA A 46 15.64 -21.57 -42.90
C ALA A 46 16.19 -20.71 -41.75
N LEU A 47 16.85 -19.59 -42.06
CA LEU A 47 17.27 -18.58 -41.08
C LEU A 47 16.07 -17.83 -40.51
N ALA A 48 15.08 -17.46 -41.34
CA ALA A 48 13.81 -16.88 -40.88
C ALA A 48 12.98 -17.87 -40.05
N ALA A 49 13.07 -19.17 -40.32
CA ALA A 49 12.44 -20.22 -39.52
C ALA A 49 13.20 -20.52 -38.22
N HIS A 50 14.53 -20.46 -38.23
CA HIS A 50 15.34 -20.54 -37.00
C HIS A 50 15.23 -19.29 -36.13
N SER A 51 15.00 -18.10 -36.71
CA SER A 51 14.69 -16.88 -35.96
C SER A 51 13.20 -16.70 -35.66
N ALA A 52 12.29 -17.41 -36.35
CA ALA A 52 10.89 -17.58 -35.95
C ALA A 52 10.70 -18.71 -34.93
N SER A 53 11.70 -19.58 -34.75
CA SER A 53 12.00 -20.24 -33.49
C SER A 53 12.72 -19.29 -32.51
N ALA A 54 12.36 -18.00 -32.53
CA ALA A 54 12.48 -17.18 -31.34
C ALA A 54 11.85 -17.97 -30.20
N ALA A 55 12.58 -18.13 -29.09
CA ALA A 55 12.01 -18.66 -27.87
C ALA A 55 10.70 -17.90 -27.62
N ALA A 56 9.61 -18.61 -27.37
CA ALA A 56 8.35 -18.00 -26.96
C ALA A 56 8.70 -17.17 -25.71
N ALA A 57 8.79 -15.85 -25.89
CA ALA A 57 9.38 -14.99 -24.88
C ALA A 57 8.54 -15.18 -23.62
N SER A 58 9.22 -15.51 -22.52
CA SER A 58 8.62 -15.69 -21.21
C SER A 58 7.91 -14.41 -20.83
N SER A 59 6.61 -14.36 -21.13
CA SER A 59 5.78 -13.18 -20.97
C SER A 59 5.39 -13.10 -19.51
N ILE A 60 6.22 -12.43 -18.73
CA ILE A 60 5.91 -12.05 -17.36
C ILE A 60 5.26 -10.67 -17.40
N SER A 61 4.13 -10.53 -16.72
CA SER A 61 3.47 -9.25 -16.46
C SER A 61 3.23 -9.10 -14.97
N VAL A 62 3.26 -7.87 -14.48
CA VAL A 62 2.75 -7.51 -13.16
C VAL A 62 1.56 -6.60 -13.38
N ASP A 63 0.38 -7.13 -13.15
CA ASP A 63 -0.91 -6.50 -13.43
C ASP A 63 -1.62 -6.16 -12.11
N ASN A 64 -2.67 -5.33 -12.17
CA ASN A 64 -3.53 -5.01 -11.03
C ASN A 64 -2.76 -4.51 -9.79
N VAL A 65 -1.79 -3.60 -9.97
CA VAL A 65 -1.13 -2.97 -8.82
C VAL A 65 -2.14 -2.07 -8.10
N VAL A 66 -2.38 -2.32 -6.81
CA VAL A 66 -3.38 -1.62 -5.98
C VAL A 66 -2.77 -1.23 -4.64
N VAL A 67 -2.81 0.06 -4.36
CA VAL A 67 -2.49 0.64 -3.05
C VAL A 67 -3.78 0.75 -2.24
N THR A 68 -3.74 0.34 -0.98
CA THR A 68 -4.79 0.61 0.03
C THR A 68 -4.14 1.27 1.24
N GLY A 69 -4.84 2.20 1.90
CA GLY A 69 -4.28 3.05 2.95
C GLY A 69 -3.81 4.40 2.40
N ARG A 70 -3.60 5.37 3.30
CA ARG A 70 -3.19 6.73 2.94
C ARG A 70 -1.75 6.74 2.43
N SER A 71 -1.54 7.50 1.36
CA SER A 71 -0.23 7.63 0.70
C SER A 71 -0.21 8.85 -0.22
N ALA A 72 0.99 9.33 -0.56
CA ALA A 72 1.20 10.46 -1.48
C ALA A 72 1.92 10.03 -2.76
N VAL A 73 1.60 10.70 -3.87
CA VAL A 73 2.32 10.57 -5.15
C VAL A 73 3.32 11.70 -5.25
N VAL A 74 4.61 11.37 -5.27
CA VAL A 74 5.70 12.36 -5.33
C VAL A 74 6.67 12.10 -6.47
N PRO A 75 7.40 13.11 -6.97
CA PRO A 75 8.53 12.91 -7.86
C PRO A 75 9.50 11.88 -7.28
N ASP A 76 9.97 10.94 -8.08
CA ASP A 76 10.94 9.94 -7.63
C ASP A 76 12.34 10.60 -7.51
N PRO A 77 12.96 10.64 -6.32
CA PRO A 77 14.27 11.26 -6.12
C PRO A 77 15.44 10.48 -6.74
N ILE A 78 15.22 9.21 -7.11
CA ILE A 78 16.21 8.31 -7.71
C ILE A 78 16.03 8.21 -9.23
N ASN A 79 14.81 8.30 -9.74
CA ASN A 79 14.53 8.25 -11.17
C ASN A 79 13.52 9.31 -11.63
N ALA A 80 14.03 10.46 -12.09
CA ALA A 80 13.26 11.58 -12.61
C ALA A 80 12.32 11.28 -13.80
N SER A 81 12.32 10.05 -14.33
CA SER A 81 11.34 9.59 -15.34
C SER A 81 10.01 9.15 -14.74
N TRP A 82 9.94 8.94 -13.42
CA TRP A 82 8.78 8.37 -12.72
C TRP A 82 8.43 9.13 -11.43
N ASN A 83 7.34 8.70 -10.80
CA ASN A 83 6.96 9.10 -9.45
C ASN A 83 7.23 7.95 -8.46
N ALA A 84 7.48 8.27 -7.19
CA ALA A 84 7.48 7.33 -6.08
C ALA A 84 6.18 7.43 -5.26
N LEU A 85 5.87 6.43 -4.44
CA LEU A 85 4.76 6.41 -3.49
C LEU A 85 5.28 6.57 -2.07
N ALA A 86 4.95 7.68 -1.42
CA ALA A 86 5.29 7.93 -0.03
C ALA A 86 4.17 7.46 0.90
N PHE A 87 4.51 6.74 1.97
CA PHE A 87 3.57 6.35 3.04
C PHE A 87 4.33 5.93 4.31
N ASP A 88 3.63 5.97 5.44
CA ASP A 88 4.14 5.60 6.77
C ASP A 88 3.07 5.06 7.73
N PHE A 89 1.78 5.28 7.46
CA PHE A 89 0.70 4.70 8.25
C PHE A 89 0.73 3.16 8.22
N ASN A 90 0.38 2.56 9.36
CA ASN A 90 0.21 1.13 9.52
C ASN A 90 -0.95 0.61 8.64
N GLY A 91 -0.81 -0.61 8.12
CA GLY A 91 -1.85 -1.24 7.29
C GLY A 91 -1.88 -0.82 5.83
N VAL A 92 -1.05 0.13 5.40
CA VAL A 92 -0.85 0.42 3.97
C VAL A 92 -0.41 -0.85 3.26
N SER A 93 -1.06 -1.18 2.15
CA SER A 93 -0.79 -2.41 1.40
C SER A 93 -0.51 -2.14 -0.07
N LEU A 94 0.54 -2.78 -0.59
CA LEU A 94 0.91 -2.77 -1.99
C LEU A 94 0.61 -4.15 -2.56
N ASN A 95 -0.50 -4.25 -3.29
CA ASN A 95 -1.00 -5.49 -3.87
C ASN A 95 -0.66 -5.50 -5.35
N ALA A 96 -0.32 -6.67 -5.92
CA ALA A 96 -0.26 -6.84 -7.37
C ALA A 96 -0.47 -8.31 -7.77
N THR A 97 -0.69 -8.56 -9.06
CA THR A 97 -0.81 -9.90 -9.65
C THR A 97 0.37 -10.13 -10.59
N VAL A 98 1.23 -11.12 -10.32
CA VAL A 98 2.21 -11.56 -11.32
C VAL A 98 1.58 -12.67 -12.16
N SER A 99 1.49 -12.44 -13.46
CA SER A 99 1.15 -13.47 -14.45
C SER A 99 2.42 -13.84 -15.22
N SER A 100 2.60 -15.13 -15.53
CA SER A 100 3.80 -15.59 -16.24
C SER A 100 3.50 -16.83 -17.07
N SER A 101 4.05 -16.87 -18.29
CA SER A 101 4.12 -18.09 -19.12
C SER A 101 5.39 -18.91 -18.86
N ALA A 102 6.25 -18.49 -17.92
CA ALA A 102 7.48 -19.16 -17.51
C ALA A 102 7.61 -19.27 -15.98
N SER A 103 8.68 -19.91 -15.50
CA SER A 103 9.00 -19.96 -14.07
C SER A 103 9.43 -18.57 -13.57
N ILE A 104 8.57 -17.95 -12.74
CA ILE A 104 8.97 -16.85 -11.86
C ILE A 104 9.94 -17.43 -10.85
N GLN A 105 11.15 -16.89 -10.77
CA GLN A 105 12.19 -17.36 -9.85
C GLN A 105 12.49 -16.39 -8.72
N ARG A 106 12.31 -15.09 -8.94
CA ARG A 106 12.49 -14.07 -7.90
C ARG A 106 11.53 -12.90 -8.09
N ILE A 107 11.05 -12.33 -7.00
CA ILE A 107 10.30 -11.07 -6.98
C ILE A 107 11.01 -10.14 -5.99
N GLN A 108 11.27 -8.90 -6.40
CA GLN A 108 11.87 -7.87 -5.56
C GLN A 108 10.99 -6.62 -5.46
N VAL A 109 11.09 -5.92 -4.33
CA VAL A 109 10.53 -4.58 -4.15
C VAL A 109 11.65 -3.55 -3.98
N GLY A 110 11.52 -2.42 -4.66
CA GLY A 110 12.41 -1.27 -4.52
C GLY A 110 11.84 -0.27 -3.53
N LEU A 111 12.48 -0.13 -2.36
CA LEU A 111 12.09 0.79 -1.30
C LEU A 111 13.23 1.76 -0.95
N THR A 112 12.90 2.98 -0.59
CA THR A 112 13.83 3.94 0.05
C THR A 112 13.26 4.36 1.41
N THR A 113 14.09 4.29 2.46
CA THR A 113 13.73 4.86 3.77
C THR A 113 14.14 6.32 3.83
N ALA A 114 13.16 7.20 4.10
CA ALA A 114 13.42 8.61 4.28
C ALA A 114 14.21 8.87 5.55
N CYS A 115 15.16 9.80 5.47
CA CYS A 115 15.97 10.25 6.59
C CYS A 115 16.19 11.76 6.52
N TYR A 116 16.43 12.38 7.68
CA TYR A 116 16.81 13.78 7.79
C TYR A 116 18.33 13.94 7.95
N GLN A 117 18.82 15.13 7.65
CA GLN A 117 20.23 15.48 7.84
C GLN A 117 20.43 16.16 9.20
N LEU A 118 21.38 15.66 9.98
CA LEU A 118 21.86 16.27 11.22
C LEU A 118 22.75 17.49 10.91
N SER A 119 22.93 18.38 11.91
CA SER A 119 23.71 19.62 11.77
C SER A 119 25.20 19.40 11.46
N ASN A 120 25.73 18.21 11.70
CA ASN A 120 27.07 17.76 11.33
C ASN A 120 27.16 17.20 9.88
N GLY A 121 26.06 17.22 9.12
CA GLY A 121 25.97 16.71 7.75
C GLY A 121 25.70 15.21 7.62
N SER A 122 25.68 14.43 8.72
CA SER A 122 25.33 13.00 8.66
C SER A 122 23.82 12.80 8.54
N TRP A 123 23.39 11.70 7.92
CA TRP A 123 21.97 11.34 7.83
C TRP A 123 21.57 10.44 8.99
N SER A 124 20.35 10.62 9.50
CA SER A 124 19.78 9.80 10.58
C SER A 124 18.34 9.44 10.26
N LYS A 125 17.95 8.25 10.73
CA LYS A 125 16.54 7.93 10.98
C LYS A 125 16.13 8.59 12.29
N THR A 126 14.86 8.91 12.42
CA THR A 126 14.27 9.59 13.59
C THR A 126 14.03 8.63 14.73
N SER A 127 13.52 7.45 14.41
CA SER A 127 13.43 6.31 15.30
C SER A 127 14.60 5.34 15.08
N HIS A 128 14.84 4.53 16.10
CA HIS A 128 15.68 3.32 16.00
C HIS A 128 14.90 2.15 15.36
N ALA A 129 13.77 2.42 14.72
CA ALA A 129 12.85 1.42 14.19
C ALA A 129 12.95 1.35 12.66
N GLY A 130 12.99 0.13 12.12
CA GLY A 130 12.75 -0.07 10.70
C GLY A 130 11.26 -0.08 10.38
N HIS A 131 10.90 0.32 9.17
CA HIS A 131 9.57 -0.01 8.64
C HIS A 131 9.54 -1.51 8.35
N ARG A 132 8.52 -2.20 8.90
CA ARG A 132 8.36 -3.64 8.71
C ARG A 132 7.16 -3.93 7.84
N PHE A 133 7.29 -4.95 6.99
CA PHE A 133 6.23 -5.42 6.11
C PHE A 133 6.08 -6.93 6.17
N ARG A 134 4.84 -7.42 6.05
CA ARG A 134 4.53 -8.84 5.84
C ARG A 134 4.10 -9.06 4.40
N LEU A 135 4.67 -10.07 3.76
CA LEU A 135 4.18 -10.54 2.47
C LEU A 135 3.04 -11.55 2.67
N TYR A 136 1.98 -11.41 1.89
CA TYR A 136 0.95 -12.42 1.67
C TYR A 136 0.88 -12.81 0.20
N THR A 137 0.50 -14.05 -0.11
CA THR A 137 0.28 -14.55 -1.46
C THR A 137 -1.01 -15.36 -1.57
N SER A 138 -1.61 -15.38 -2.77
CA SER A 138 -2.77 -16.21 -3.11
C SER A 138 -2.74 -16.60 -4.60
N PRO A 139 -3.12 -17.85 -4.98
CA PRO A 139 -3.35 -18.21 -6.38
C PRO A 139 -4.41 -17.31 -7.03
N VAL A 140 -4.19 -16.89 -8.29
CA VAL A 140 -5.18 -16.09 -9.01
C VAL A 140 -6.48 -16.86 -9.20
N GLY A 141 -7.59 -16.27 -8.74
CA GLY A 141 -8.92 -16.86 -8.78
C GLY A 141 -9.41 -17.44 -7.45
N ASP A 142 -8.52 -17.63 -6.47
CA ASP A 142 -8.91 -18.04 -5.12
C ASP A 142 -9.31 -16.82 -4.29
N SER A 143 -10.62 -16.62 -4.12
CA SER A 143 -11.17 -15.44 -3.44
C SER A 143 -11.13 -15.52 -1.91
N GLY A 144 -10.63 -16.63 -1.33
CA GLY A 144 -10.88 -16.99 0.06
C GLY A 144 -9.73 -16.76 1.06
N ALA A 145 -8.47 -16.97 0.66
CA ALA A 145 -7.37 -17.02 1.63
C ALA A 145 -6.05 -16.43 1.10
N TRP A 146 -5.72 -15.22 1.57
CA TRP A 146 -4.36 -14.70 1.53
C TRP A 146 -3.51 -15.46 2.57
N THR A 147 -2.65 -16.36 2.10
CA THR A 147 -1.70 -17.08 2.96
C THR A 147 -0.38 -16.34 3.05
N ALA A 148 0.24 -16.26 4.24
CA ALA A 148 1.65 -15.90 4.30
C ALA A 148 2.48 -17.00 3.58
N PRO A 149 3.55 -16.65 2.83
CA PRO A 149 4.47 -17.62 2.26
C PRO A 149 5.01 -18.59 3.31
N ALA A 150 5.47 -19.76 2.87
CA ALA A 150 6.19 -20.69 3.74
C ALA A 150 7.54 -20.06 4.14
N GLY A 151 7.60 -19.53 5.36
CA GLY A 151 8.61 -18.58 5.80
C GLY A 151 8.03 -17.17 5.81
N ASN A 152 7.92 -16.57 7.01
CA ASN A 152 7.48 -15.19 7.18
C ASN A 152 8.52 -14.25 6.55
N VAL A 153 8.35 -13.92 5.27
CA VAL A 153 9.16 -12.89 4.61
C VAL A 153 8.76 -11.54 5.21
N LEU A 154 9.52 -11.15 6.22
CA LEU A 154 9.51 -9.82 6.80
C LEU A 154 10.53 -8.98 6.04
N VAL A 155 10.05 -7.96 5.34
CA VAL A 155 10.93 -6.88 4.87
C VAL A 155 11.07 -5.91 6.04
N ASP A 156 12.27 -5.71 6.54
CA ASP A 156 12.58 -4.76 7.61
C ASP A 156 13.61 -3.75 7.09
N THR A 157 13.29 -2.46 7.18
CA THR A 157 14.19 -1.39 6.74
C THR A 157 15.09 -0.83 7.86
N HIS A 158 15.22 -1.50 9.01
CA HIS A 158 16.04 -1.03 10.14
C HIS A 158 17.49 -0.75 9.75
N ASP A 159 18.13 -1.70 9.06
CA ASP A 159 19.51 -1.57 8.56
C ASP A 159 19.59 -0.87 7.19
N ALA A 160 18.47 -0.38 6.65
CA ALA A 160 18.45 0.26 5.34
C ALA A 160 19.24 1.58 5.31
N ALA A 161 19.98 1.81 4.23
CA ALA A 161 20.73 3.05 4.05
C ALA A 161 19.80 4.24 3.81
N CYS A 162 20.04 5.33 4.54
CA CYS A 162 19.24 6.55 4.48
C CYS A 162 19.18 7.15 3.07
N ASN A 163 17.96 7.44 2.60
CA ASN A 163 17.71 8.09 1.30
C ASN A 163 18.36 7.36 0.10
N GLN A 164 18.53 6.04 0.18
CA GLN A 164 19.05 5.19 -0.89
C GLN A 164 18.05 4.09 -1.26
N LEU A 165 17.95 3.80 -2.56
CA LEU A 165 17.17 2.68 -3.07
C LEU A 165 17.76 1.35 -2.60
N GLN A 166 16.93 0.53 -1.97
CA GLN A 166 17.26 -0.83 -1.60
C GLN A 166 16.27 -1.83 -2.20
N TRP A 167 16.80 -3.00 -2.51
CA TRP A 167 16.07 -4.12 -3.11
C TRP A 167 15.88 -5.21 -2.08
N PHE A 168 14.63 -5.56 -1.83
CA PHE A 168 14.27 -6.63 -0.89
C PHE A 168 13.62 -7.77 -1.65
N ASP A 169 14.14 -8.98 -1.46
CA ASP A 169 13.59 -10.20 -2.04
C ASP A 169 12.29 -10.58 -1.34
N LEU A 170 11.18 -10.50 -2.07
CA LEU A 170 9.85 -10.92 -1.62
C LEU A 170 9.63 -12.42 -1.81
N PHE A 171 10.24 -12.98 -2.85
CA PHE A 171 10.13 -14.39 -3.18
C PHE A 171 11.41 -14.87 -3.86
N GLU A 172 11.89 -16.06 -3.49
CA GLU A 172 12.86 -16.85 -4.24
C GLU A 172 12.36 -18.29 -4.38
N GLY A 173 12.44 -18.86 -5.58
CA GLY A 173 12.00 -20.25 -5.82
C GLY A 173 11.68 -20.55 -7.28
N SER A 174 10.57 -21.25 -7.53
CA SER A 174 10.02 -21.49 -8.87
C SER A 174 8.50 -21.53 -8.81
N MET A 175 7.85 -20.61 -9.52
CA MET A 175 6.40 -20.53 -9.63
C MET A 175 5.97 -20.45 -11.09
N THR A 176 5.06 -21.33 -11.51
CA THR A 176 4.58 -21.46 -12.90
C THR A 176 3.11 -21.06 -13.08
N ALA A 177 2.42 -20.71 -12.00
CA ALA A 177 1.04 -20.24 -12.02
C ALA A 177 0.99 -18.75 -11.65
N PRO A 178 0.03 -17.97 -12.20
CA PRO A 178 -0.19 -16.59 -11.77
C PRO A 178 -0.55 -16.50 -10.28
N VAL A 179 0.04 -15.54 -9.58
CA VAL A 179 -0.14 -15.34 -8.14
C VAL A 179 -0.34 -13.87 -7.82
N GLN A 180 -1.29 -13.60 -6.94
CA GLN A 180 -1.47 -12.31 -6.30
C GLN A 180 -0.55 -12.25 -5.09
N PHE A 181 0.13 -11.11 -4.90
CA PHE A 181 0.92 -10.82 -3.71
C PHE A 181 0.47 -9.50 -3.07
N SER A 182 0.66 -9.37 -1.76
CA SER A 182 0.35 -8.18 -0.97
C SER A 182 1.48 -7.91 0.01
N LEU A 183 2.18 -6.79 -0.15
CA LEU A 183 3.16 -6.29 0.82
C LEU A 183 2.43 -5.35 1.79
N PHE A 184 2.27 -5.77 3.04
CA PHE A 184 1.43 -5.12 4.04
C PHE A 184 2.28 -4.49 5.15
N HIS A 185 2.19 -3.17 5.33
CA HIS A 185 2.97 -2.40 6.31
C HIS A 185 2.49 -2.69 7.73
N LEU A 186 3.44 -3.07 8.61
CA LEU A 186 3.19 -3.57 9.97
C LEU A 186 3.43 -2.54 11.07
N THR A 187 4.14 -1.46 10.74
CA THR A 187 4.58 -0.43 11.67
C THR A 187 3.77 0.85 11.53
N GLU A 188 3.57 1.56 12.63
CA GLU A 188 2.95 2.89 12.62
C GLU A 188 3.87 4.00 12.06
N ALA A 189 3.31 5.21 11.93
CA ALA A 189 4.10 6.41 11.68
C ALA A 189 4.98 6.73 12.89
N ASP A 190 6.19 7.21 12.62
CA ASP A 190 7.34 7.35 13.52
C ASP A 190 7.19 7.09 15.03
N TRP A 191 7.64 5.92 15.47
CA TRP A 191 7.72 5.48 16.86
C TRP A 191 8.61 6.40 17.73
N ASN A 192 7.98 7.19 18.60
CA ASN A 192 8.59 7.90 19.74
C ASN A 192 9.82 8.78 19.45
N ALA A 193 9.96 9.34 18.23
CA ALA A 193 10.92 10.40 18.01
C ALA A 193 10.47 11.67 18.74
N TRP A 194 11.22 12.08 19.78
CA TRP A 194 10.97 13.28 20.60
C TRP A 194 10.87 14.58 19.78
N ASN A 195 11.27 14.57 18.51
CA ASN A 195 11.12 15.68 17.60
C ASN A 195 10.26 15.30 16.37
N ALA A 196 8.94 15.48 16.48
CA ALA A 196 7.93 15.18 15.45
C ALA A 196 7.98 16.10 14.20
N THR A 197 9.15 16.64 13.87
CA THR A 197 9.41 17.54 12.72
C THR A 197 10.37 16.92 11.70
N GLN A 198 10.60 15.62 11.78
CA GLN A 198 11.56 14.91 10.96
C GLN A 198 10.87 13.71 10.28
N PRO A 199 11.11 13.49 8.97
CA PRO A 199 10.41 12.47 8.20
C PRO A 199 10.83 11.04 8.55
N ASN A 200 9.84 10.15 8.68
CA ASN A 200 10.04 8.70 8.74
C ASN A 200 8.95 7.99 7.90
N PHE A 201 9.16 8.03 6.60
CA PHE A 201 8.27 7.39 5.62
C PHE A 201 9.06 6.55 4.63
N ILE A 202 8.36 5.62 3.99
CA ILE A 202 8.89 4.80 2.92
C ILE A 202 8.48 5.38 1.58
N LEU A 203 9.42 5.44 0.65
CA LEU A 203 9.14 5.54 -0.78
C LEU A 203 9.13 4.13 -1.38
N PHE A 204 8.00 3.72 -1.94
CA PHE A 204 7.93 2.61 -2.88
C PHE A 204 8.17 3.13 -4.31
N HIS A 205 9.05 2.45 -5.04
CA HIS A 205 9.45 2.81 -6.40
C HIS A 205 8.80 1.88 -7.44
N GLU A 206 9.11 0.58 -7.37
CA GLU A 206 8.67 -0.42 -8.34
C GLU A 206 8.79 -1.86 -7.80
N PHE A 207 8.12 -2.79 -8.48
CA PHE A 207 8.38 -4.23 -8.34
C PHE A 207 9.18 -4.75 -9.53
N ARG A 208 10.07 -5.71 -9.28
CA ARG A 208 10.85 -6.42 -10.30
C ARG A 208 10.63 -7.91 -10.20
N VAL A 209 10.49 -8.58 -11.34
CA VAL A 209 10.27 -10.03 -11.43
C VAL A 209 11.30 -10.65 -12.36
N TYR A 210 11.90 -11.75 -11.91
CA TYR A 210 13.00 -12.44 -12.58
C TYR A 210 12.59 -13.85 -13.01
N SER A 211 13.07 -14.26 -14.18
CA SER A 211 13.02 -15.64 -14.68
C SER A 211 14.45 -16.06 -15.02
N GLY A 212 15.04 -16.93 -14.20
CA GLY A 212 16.49 -17.12 -14.20
C GLY A 212 17.20 -15.92 -13.57
N GLN A 213 18.37 -15.61 -14.09
CA GLN A 213 19.15 -14.40 -13.72
C GLN A 213 18.73 -13.16 -14.52
N GLN A 214 17.71 -13.25 -15.38
CA GLN A 214 17.24 -12.13 -16.20
C GLN A 214 16.01 -11.48 -15.57
N GLU A 215 16.04 -10.14 -15.49
CA GLU A 215 14.86 -9.32 -15.21
C GLU A 215 13.88 -9.51 -16.36
N ALA A 216 12.70 -10.04 -16.04
CA ALA A 216 11.70 -10.48 -17.02
C ALA A 216 10.47 -9.56 -17.06
N ALA A 217 10.18 -8.85 -15.97
CA ALA A 217 9.24 -7.75 -15.92
C ALA A 217 9.60 -6.77 -14.81
N THR A 218 9.36 -5.48 -15.06
CA THR A 218 9.48 -4.41 -14.07
C THR A 218 8.24 -3.53 -14.19
N VAL A 219 7.59 -3.23 -13.06
CA VAL A 219 6.43 -2.34 -13.03
C VAL A 219 6.67 -1.23 -12.02
N SER A 220 7.00 -0.08 -12.59
CA SER A 220 7.11 1.21 -11.93
C SER A 220 5.75 1.91 -11.87
N LYS A 221 5.69 3.00 -11.10
CA LYS A 221 4.46 3.74 -10.76
C LYS A 221 3.67 4.35 -11.94
N ALA A 222 4.11 4.20 -13.19
CA ALA A 222 3.52 4.85 -14.37
C ALA A 222 2.00 4.63 -14.56
N GLU A 223 1.45 3.55 -14.01
CA GLU A 223 0.04 3.14 -14.17
C GLU A 223 -0.83 3.32 -12.91
N LEU A 224 -0.23 3.75 -11.78
CA LEU A 224 -0.93 3.91 -10.49
C LEU A 224 -1.68 5.25 -10.39
N THR A 225 -2.84 5.30 -11.04
CA THR A 225 -3.89 6.26 -10.68
C THR A 225 -4.67 5.75 -9.46
N HIS A 226 -5.15 6.65 -8.59
CA HIS A 226 -6.08 6.33 -7.49
C HIS A 226 -7.44 5.76 -7.96
N THR A 227 -7.60 5.52 -9.27
CA THR A 227 -8.81 4.96 -9.92
C THR A 227 -8.42 3.97 -11.02
N PHE A 228 -8.37 2.68 -10.65
CA PHE A 228 -8.37 1.48 -11.50
C PHE A 228 -8.56 1.67 -13.02
N ARG A 229 -7.50 1.35 -13.79
CA ARG A 229 -7.42 0.68 -15.13
C ARG A 229 -5.92 0.47 -15.41
N VAL A 230 -5.46 -0.64 -15.99
CA VAL A 230 -5.64 -1.06 -17.40
C VAL A 230 -5.71 -2.61 -17.53
N GLY A 231 -6.40 -3.10 -18.57
CA GLY A 231 -6.46 -4.53 -18.93
C GLY A 231 -7.85 -4.95 -19.44
N GLN A 232 -7.96 -5.55 -20.64
CA GLN A 232 -9.26 -5.75 -21.33
C GLN A 232 -10.17 -6.87 -20.76
N SER A 233 -9.85 -7.47 -19.62
CA SER A 233 -10.73 -8.42 -18.92
C SER A 233 -11.31 -7.78 -17.65
N ILE A 234 -12.34 -6.96 -17.83
CA ILE A 234 -13.06 -6.41 -16.68
C ILE A 234 -13.95 -7.51 -16.09
N ILE A 235 -13.45 -8.24 -15.08
CA ILE A 235 -14.36 -8.84 -14.09
C ILE A 235 -14.97 -7.68 -13.32
N ARG A 236 -16.05 -7.11 -13.86
CA ARG A 236 -16.92 -6.21 -13.11
C ARG A 236 -17.56 -7.02 -12.00
N ARG A 237 -16.93 -7.04 -10.82
CA ARG A 237 -17.68 -7.22 -9.58
C ARG A 237 -18.84 -6.22 -9.62
N SER A 238 -20.05 -6.75 -9.53
CA SER A 238 -21.25 -5.94 -9.75
C SER A 238 -21.34 -4.85 -8.69
N SER A 239 -22.15 -3.80 -8.92
CA SER A 239 -22.38 -2.75 -7.91
C SER A 239 -23.03 -3.26 -6.61
N GLN A 240 -23.45 -4.53 -6.55
CA GLN A 240 -23.91 -5.22 -5.34
C GLN A 240 -22.74 -5.73 -4.47
N ASP A 241 -21.51 -5.71 -4.97
CA ASP A 241 -20.31 -6.36 -4.37
C ASP A 241 -19.29 -5.32 -3.88
N ARG A 242 -19.78 -4.15 -3.42
CA ARG A 242 -18.98 -3.17 -2.67
C ARG A 242 -18.57 -3.81 -1.35
N ARG A 243 -17.28 -4.05 -1.16
CA ARG A 243 -16.74 -4.34 0.17
C ARG A 243 -17.03 -3.20 1.13
N ARG A 244 -17.36 -3.57 2.37
CA ARG A 244 -17.48 -2.67 3.51
C ARG A 244 -16.19 -1.87 3.64
N ARG A 245 -16.29 -0.59 3.99
CA ARG A 245 -15.13 0.27 4.26
C ARG A 245 -15.11 0.68 5.72
N ILE A 246 -13.98 0.49 6.39
CA ILE A 246 -13.77 0.97 7.76
C ILE A 246 -12.55 1.87 7.78
N GLU A 247 -12.62 2.97 8.52
CA GLU A 247 -11.44 3.76 8.89
C GLU A 247 -11.24 3.67 10.40
N PHE A 248 -10.00 3.46 10.83
CA PHE A 248 -9.61 3.38 12.24
C PHE A 248 -8.67 4.52 12.59
N ILE A 249 -9.10 5.41 13.47
CA ILE A 249 -8.27 6.50 14.00
C ILE A 249 -7.92 6.17 15.45
N GLY A 250 -6.65 6.24 15.83
CA GLY A 250 -6.29 5.93 17.21
C GLY A 250 -4.84 6.18 17.61
N ASP A 251 -4.51 5.66 18.78
CA ASP A 251 -3.18 5.72 19.37
C ASP A 251 -2.47 4.34 19.31
N SER A 252 -1.52 4.12 20.21
CA SER A 252 -0.73 2.89 20.37
C SER A 252 -1.58 1.62 20.48
N ILE A 253 -2.77 1.71 21.08
CA ILE A 253 -3.75 0.61 21.16
C ILE A 253 -4.20 0.19 19.76
N THR A 254 -4.33 1.13 18.84
CA THR A 254 -4.82 0.89 17.47
C THR A 254 -3.68 0.49 16.53
N ALA A 255 -2.46 0.96 16.79
CA ALA A 255 -1.24 0.54 16.08
C ALA A 255 -0.83 -0.91 16.36
N GLY A 256 -1.19 -1.45 17.54
CA GLY A 256 -0.69 -2.74 18.02
C GLY A 256 0.66 -2.62 18.74
N TYR A 257 0.94 -1.46 19.35
CA TYR A 257 2.16 -1.19 20.10
C TYR A 257 2.42 -2.30 21.13
N CYS A 258 3.60 -2.92 21.06
CA CYS A 258 4.06 -3.94 22.02
C CYS A 258 3.19 -5.23 22.09
N ASN A 259 2.24 -5.43 21.16
CA ASN A 259 1.27 -6.53 21.23
C ASN A 259 1.87 -7.95 21.09
N THR A 260 3.06 -8.08 20.50
CA THR A 260 3.81 -9.35 20.40
C THR A 260 4.95 -9.48 21.42
N CYS A 261 5.04 -8.58 22.40
CA CYS A 261 6.06 -8.68 23.43
C CYS A 261 5.91 -9.95 24.28
N ASN A 262 7.05 -10.56 24.58
CA ASN A 262 7.17 -11.61 25.59
C ASN A 262 7.88 -11.04 26.83
N LEU A 263 7.32 -11.28 28.02
CA LEU A 263 7.90 -10.84 29.29
C LEU A 263 9.21 -11.57 29.66
N PHE A 264 9.44 -12.77 29.11
CA PHE A 264 10.58 -13.62 29.46
C PHE A 264 11.60 -13.75 28.33
N PRO A 265 12.92 -13.66 28.61
CA PRO A 265 13.54 -13.36 29.90
C PRO A 265 13.64 -11.86 30.22
N ASN A 266 13.37 -10.97 29.27
CA ASN A 266 13.34 -9.52 29.46
C ASN A 266 12.25 -8.88 28.59
N ALA A 267 11.30 -8.19 29.20
CA ALA A 267 10.41 -7.27 28.51
C ALA A 267 11.21 -6.05 28.01
N SER A 268 11.42 -5.93 26.69
CA SER A 268 12.10 -4.78 26.08
C SER A 268 11.19 -4.08 25.05
N ASN A 269 10.68 -2.90 25.41
CA ASN A 269 9.75 -2.05 24.64
C ASN A 269 10.34 -1.54 23.31
N THR A 270 10.57 -2.47 22.39
CA THR A 270 11.23 -2.28 21.10
C THR A 270 10.21 -2.36 19.98
N TYR A 271 10.47 -1.64 18.89
CA TYR A 271 9.65 -1.66 17.67
C TYR A 271 9.43 -3.10 17.14
N ALA A 272 10.36 -4.02 17.39
CA ALA A 272 10.25 -5.42 17.02
C ALA A 272 9.06 -6.16 17.66
N GLN A 273 8.45 -5.58 18.71
CA GLN A 273 7.32 -6.16 19.46
C GLN A 273 5.94 -5.62 19.04
N GLU A 274 5.88 -4.71 18.08
CA GLU A 274 4.63 -4.36 17.40
C GLU A 274 4.38 -5.33 16.23
N ASP A 275 3.14 -5.71 15.98
CA ASP A 275 2.71 -6.31 14.71
C ASP A 275 1.27 -5.87 14.40
N PHE A 276 1.13 -4.83 13.58
CA PHE A 276 -0.19 -4.33 13.20
C PHE A 276 -1.05 -5.40 12.50
N SER A 277 -0.47 -6.44 11.89
CA SER A 277 -1.26 -7.51 11.28
C SER A 277 -2.01 -8.39 12.29
N LEU A 278 -1.62 -8.31 13.57
CA LEU A 278 -2.25 -8.98 14.71
C LEU A 278 -3.11 -8.02 15.57
N SER A 279 -3.10 -6.72 15.27
CA SER A 279 -3.88 -5.69 15.98
C SER A 279 -5.40 -5.92 15.90
N TRP A 280 -6.14 -5.46 16.92
CA TRP A 280 -7.59 -5.55 16.94
C TRP A 280 -8.26 -4.86 15.74
N ALA A 281 -7.69 -3.75 15.26
CA ALA A 281 -8.17 -3.04 14.09
C ALA A 281 -8.05 -3.91 12.84
N ARG A 282 -6.88 -4.49 12.58
CA ARG A 282 -6.66 -5.36 11.41
C ARG A 282 -7.43 -6.69 11.52
N LEU A 283 -7.59 -7.24 12.71
CA LEU A 283 -8.46 -8.40 12.95
C LEU A 283 -9.93 -8.08 12.64
N THR A 284 -10.42 -6.91 13.07
CA THR A 284 -11.78 -6.42 12.77
C THR A 284 -12.03 -6.31 11.26
N CYS A 285 -11.08 -5.78 10.50
CA CYS A 285 -11.15 -5.71 9.03
C CYS A 285 -11.34 -7.09 8.39
N GLY A 286 -10.56 -8.08 8.83
CA GLY A 286 -10.67 -9.47 8.35
C GLY A 286 -12.02 -10.10 8.69
N LEU A 287 -12.45 -9.97 9.95
CA LEU A 287 -13.70 -10.54 10.46
C LEU A 287 -14.96 -9.92 9.84
N LEU A 288 -14.88 -8.68 9.32
CA LEU A 288 -15.98 -8.01 8.62
C LEU A 288 -15.91 -8.11 7.09
N ASN A 289 -14.83 -8.68 6.53
CA ASN A 289 -14.50 -8.65 5.09
C ASN A 289 -14.54 -7.21 4.54
N ALA A 290 -13.87 -6.30 5.25
CA ALA A 290 -13.82 -4.89 4.94
C ALA A 290 -12.45 -4.49 4.39
N ASP A 291 -12.46 -3.56 3.42
CA ASP A 291 -11.27 -2.80 3.06
C ASP A 291 -11.08 -1.70 4.12
N CYS A 292 -9.85 -1.50 4.59
CA CYS A 292 -9.57 -0.64 5.75
C CYS A 292 -8.49 0.41 5.49
N HIS A 293 -8.73 1.58 6.07
CA HIS A 293 -7.71 2.60 6.34
C HIS A 293 -7.43 2.63 7.86
N THR A 294 -6.22 3.00 8.25
CA THR A 294 -5.86 3.12 9.67
C THR A 294 -4.83 4.21 9.86
N GLU A 295 -5.15 5.15 10.74
CA GLU A 295 -4.37 6.31 11.10
C GLU A 295 -4.16 6.22 12.61
N ALA A 296 -3.23 5.34 13.00
CA ALA A 296 -2.84 5.12 14.37
C ALA A 296 -1.41 5.64 14.62
N TRP A 297 -1.19 6.28 15.76
CA TRP A 297 0.15 6.72 16.16
C TRP A 297 0.28 6.80 17.69
N SER A 298 1.19 6.01 18.24
CA SER A 298 1.53 5.94 19.66
C SER A 298 1.86 7.29 20.28
N GLY A 299 1.43 7.45 21.53
CA GLY A 299 1.60 8.69 22.29
C GLY A 299 0.75 9.87 21.80
N ARG A 300 0.12 9.83 20.61
CA ARG A 300 -0.70 10.94 20.11
C ARG A 300 -2.06 10.99 20.78
N GLY A 301 -2.54 12.20 21.04
CA GLY A 301 -3.89 12.46 21.55
C GLY A 301 -4.66 13.46 20.70
N VAL A 302 -5.77 13.96 21.24
CA VAL A 302 -6.68 14.92 20.58
C VAL A 302 -6.26 16.36 20.85
N ILE A 303 -5.86 16.67 22.09
CA ILE A 303 -5.40 18.00 22.52
C ILE A 303 -4.05 18.00 23.24
N ARG A 304 -3.50 16.82 23.58
CA ARG A 304 -2.11 16.66 24.02
C ARG A 304 -1.58 15.27 23.74
N ASN A 305 -0.27 15.16 23.60
CA ASN A 305 0.42 13.89 23.47
C ASN A 305 0.84 13.36 24.86
N CYS A 306 1.31 12.12 24.90
CA CYS A 306 1.85 11.43 26.07
C CYS A 306 3.34 11.75 26.31
N ASP A 307 4.02 12.25 25.28
CA ASP A 307 5.41 12.65 25.27
C ASP A 307 5.55 14.18 25.14
N ASP A 308 6.74 14.70 25.44
CA ASP A 308 7.09 16.13 25.28
C ASP A 308 7.31 16.52 23.80
N SER A 309 6.70 15.80 22.85
CA SER A 309 6.85 16.09 21.42
C SER A 309 6.15 17.38 21.02
N ALA A 310 6.48 17.89 19.82
CA ALA A 310 5.83 19.05 19.24
C ALA A 310 4.28 18.87 19.24
N PRO A 311 3.49 19.96 19.37
CA PRO A 311 2.03 19.92 19.51
C PRO A 311 1.31 19.60 18.19
N ILE A 312 1.67 18.47 17.59
CA ILE A 312 0.98 17.83 16.47
C ILE A 312 0.13 16.73 17.09
N TRP A 313 -1.18 16.88 16.94
CA TRP A 313 -2.20 16.01 17.53
C TRP A 313 -2.96 15.25 16.44
N MET A 314 -3.72 14.24 16.82
CA MET A 314 -4.47 13.42 15.88
C MET A 314 -5.41 14.20 14.94
N PRO A 315 -6.14 15.25 15.38
CA PRO A 315 -6.93 16.10 14.49
C PRO A 315 -6.15 16.68 13.29
N THR A 316 -4.85 16.94 13.44
CA THR A 316 -3.97 17.36 12.34
C THR A 316 -3.52 16.15 11.51
N ILE A 317 -3.07 15.07 12.18
CA ILE A 317 -2.52 13.88 11.53
C ILE A 317 -3.56 13.21 10.61
N VAL A 318 -4.84 13.15 11.01
CA VAL A 318 -5.92 12.55 10.21
C VAL A 318 -6.35 13.40 9.01
N ARG A 319 -5.68 14.52 8.74
CA ARG A 319 -5.77 15.28 7.48
C ARG A 319 -4.62 15.01 6.54
N ARG A 320 -3.57 14.30 6.98
CA ARG A 320 -2.35 14.04 6.19
C ARG A 320 -2.46 12.79 5.33
N ALA A 321 -1.75 12.78 4.21
CA ALA A 321 -1.54 11.62 3.35
C ALA A 321 -0.37 10.74 3.83
N VAL A 322 0.66 11.38 4.42
CA VAL A 322 1.81 10.77 5.09
C VAL A 322 1.92 11.40 6.49
N GLY A 323 1.80 10.61 7.55
CA GLY A 323 1.61 11.09 8.92
C GLY A 323 2.79 11.91 9.46
N SER A 324 4.02 11.43 9.25
CA SER A 324 5.28 12.01 9.75
C SER A 324 5.75 13.26 9.01
N VAL A 325 5.14 13.59 7.87
CA VAL A 325 5.45 14.80 7.09
C VAL A 325 4.57 15.96 7.55
N SER A 326 5.15 17.11 7.86
CA SER A 326 4.38 18.31 8.24
C SER A 326 3.56 18.82 7.05
N GLU A 327 2.35 19.36 7.28
CA GLU A 327 1.59 20.06 6.22
C GLU A 327 2.30 21.33 5.70
N PHE A 328 3.28 21.85 6.43
CA PHE A 328 4.11 22.99 6.01
C PHE A 328 5.38 22.57 5.27
N ASP A 329 5.76 21.29 5.31
CA ASP A 329 6.85 20.77 4.52
C ASP A 329 6.33 20.53 3.10
N ASN A 330 6.68 21.41 2.16
CA ASN A 330 6.41 21.24 0.73
C ASN A 330 7.19 20.02 0.20
N PHE A 331 6.61 18.85 0.40
CA PHE A 331 7.27 17.57 0.21
C PHE A 331 7.50 17.30 -1.27
N TRP A 332 8.69 17.64 -1.75
CA TRP A 332 9.04 17.69 -3.18
C TRP A 332 8.08 18.55 -4.02
N GLY A 333 7.46 19.56 -3.40
CA GLY A 333 6.45 20.41 -4.03
C GLY A 333 5.05 19.77 -4.14
N VAL A 334 4.79 18.69 -3.39
CA VAL A 334 3.48 18.03 -3.29
C VAL A 334 2.81 18.39 -1.95
N GLU A 335 1.51 18.67 -2.01
CA GLU A 335 0.69 18.91 -0.83
C GLU A 335 0.45 17.60 -0.05
N ASN A 336 0.72 17.59 1.26
CA ASN A 336 0.53 16.41 2.11
C ASN A 336 -0.92 16.25 2.62
N THR A 337 -1.91 16.91 2.04
CA THR A 337 -3.32 16.79 2.43
C THR A 337 -3.93 15.53 1.81
N TRP A 338 -4.63 14.73 2.62
CA TRP A 338 -5.37 13.57 2.13
C TRP A 338 -6.76 13.97 1.59
N ASP A 339 -7.10 13.48 0.40
CA ASP A 339 -8.45 13.60 -0.17
C ASP A 339 -9.40 12.60 0.52
N LEU A 340 -10.16 13.10 1.49
CA LEU A 340 -11.18 12.34 2.22
C LEU A 340 -12.26 11.74 1.30
N SER A 341 -12.51 12.29 0.11
CA SER A 341 -13.49 11.73 -0.83
C SER A 341 -13.02 10.45 -1.53
N SER A 342 -11.70 10.20 -1.57
CA SER A 342 -11.11 9.01 -2.20
C SER A 342 -11.45 7.71 -1.45
N PHE A 343 -11.54 7.78 -0.11
CA PHE A 343 -11.94 6.67 0.77
C PHE A 343 -13.04 7.12 1.74
N VAL A 344 -14.29 7.03 1.30
CA VAL A 344 -15.47 7.22 2.18
C VAL A 344 -15.76 5.93 2.96
N PRO A 345 -15.56 5.90 4.31
CA PRO A 345 -15.83 4.73 5.12
C PRO A 345 -17.34 4.55 5.39
N ASP A 346 -17.81 3.30 5.42
CA ASP A 346 -19.15 2.98 5.95
C ASP A 346 -19.17 3.07 7.48
N ALA A 347 -18.08 2.68 8.14
CA ALA A 347 -17.90 2.80 9.58
C ALA A 347 -16.60 3.55 9.90
N LEU A 348 -16.68 4.58 10.73
CA LEU A 348 -15.51 5.25 11.32
C LEU A 348 -15.36 4.75 12.76
N VAL A 349 -14.20 4.25 13.14
CA VAL A 349 -13.90 3.80 14.50
C VAL A 349 -12.79 4.68 15.07
N VAL A 350 -13.03 5.32 16.21
CA VAL A 350 -12.04 6.21 16.83
C VAL A 350 -11.75 5.75 18.25
N ASN A 351 -10.50 5.40 18.54
CA ASN A 351 -10.03 5.13 19.91
C ASN A 351 -8.92 6.12 20.29
N LEU A 352 -9.33 7.24 20.86
CA LEU A 352 -8.45 8.31 21.33
C LEU A 352 -8.95 8.85 22.68
N GLY A 353 -8.00 9.22 23.54
CA GLY A 353 -8.23 9.73 24.88
C GLY A 353 -7.31 9.12 25.93
N THR A 354 -6.68 7.97 25.66
CA THR A 354 -5.72 7.33 26.58
C THR A 354 -4.54 8.26 26.88
N ASN A 355 -3.91 8.82 25.84
CA ASN A 355 -2.78 9.74 25.98
C ASN A 355 -3.23 11.09 26.58
N ASP A 356 -4.39 11.61 26.14
CA ASP A 356 -4.96 12.84 26.67
C ASP A 356 -5.23 12.76 28.18
N TYR A 357 -5.65 11.62 28.74
CA TYR A 357 -6.00 11.51 30.17
C TYR A 357 -4.95 10.80 31.03
N GLY A 358 -4.10 9.95 30.47
CA GLY A 358 -3.24 9.04 31.22
C GLY A 358 -1.84 9.57 31.58
N CYS A 359 -1.21 10.36 30.72
CA CYS A 359 0.25 10.56 30.79
C CYS A 359 0.71 11.75 31.62
N HIS A 360 -0.13 12.78 31.79
CA HIS A 360 0.22 13.99 32.54
C HIS A 360 -0.93 14.41 33.48
N PRO A 361 -0.64 15.09 34.60
CA PRO A 361 -1.68 15.68 35.44
C PRO A 361 -2.61 16.62 34.64
N ILE A 362 -3.87 16.73 35.06
CA ILE A 362 -4.84 17.67 34.49
C ILE A 362 -5.14 18.73 35.56
N PRO A 363 -4.60 19.97 35.45
CA PRO A 363 -4.76 20.99 36.50
C PRO A 363 -6.20 21.50 36.66
N ASN A 364 -6.97 21.53 35.57
CA ASN A 364 -8.36 21.99 35.56
C ASN A 364 -9.20 21.05 34.68
N ILE A 365 -9.78 20.00 35.28
CA ILE A 365 -10.53 18.97 34.56
C ILE A 365 -11.76 19.52 33.81
N THR A 366 -12.43 20.54 34.35
CA THR A 366 -13.60 21.15 33.71
C THR A 366 -13.23 21.86 32.40
N GLN A 367 -12.14 22.63 32.41
CA GLN A 367 -11.63 23.28 31.20
C GLN A 367 -11.07 22.24 30.21
N PHE A 368 -10.28 21.29 30.71
CA PHE A 368 -9.68 20.25 29.89
C PHE A 368 -10.73 19.41 29.15
N ASN A 369 -11.79 18.98 29.83
CA ASN A 369 -12.89 18.26 29.19
C ASN A 369 -13.58 19.13 28.13
N ALA A 370 -13.81 20.42 28.39
CA ALA A 370 -14.43 21.30 27.40
C ALA A 370 -13.57 21.44 26.13
N GLU A 371 -12.25 21.60 26.28
CA GLU A 371 -11.28 21.69 25.18
C GLU A 371 -11.17 20.36 24.41
N PHE A 372 -11.04 19.23 25.12
CA PHE A 372 -10.97 17.89 24.55
C PHE A 372 -12.24 17.57 23.75
N GLU A 373 -13.42 17.75 24.36
CA GLU A 373 -14.71 17.49 23.70
C GLU A 373 -14.91 18.40 22.48
N GLN A 374 -14.46 19.67 22.53
CA GLN A 374 -14.56 20.59 21.40
C GLN A 374 -13.66 20.15 20.23
N ALA A 375 -12.40 19.81 20.50
CA ALA A 375 -11.46 19.36 19.49
C ALA A 375 -11.87 18.02 18.86
N TYR A 376 -12.37 17.09 19.67
CA TYR A 376 -12.88 15.79 19.22
C TYR A 376 -14.11 15.95 18.32
N VAL A 377 -15.09 16.75 18.74
CA VAL A 377 -16.28 17.05 17.92
C VAL A 377 -15.86 17.72 16.61
N GLY A 378 -14.96 18.70 16.64
CA GLY A 378 -14.42 19.36 15.45
C GLY A 378 -13.79 18.38 14.46
N MET A 379 -12.89 17.51 14.94
CA MET A 379 -12.27 16.46 14.14
C MET A 379 -13.32 15.54 13.49
N LEU A 380 -14.32 15.08 14.25
CA LEU A 380 -15.38 14.22 13.72
C LEU A 380 -16.25 14.94 12.67
N THR A 381 -16.65 16.19 12.91
CA THR A 381 -17.44 16.95 11.94
C THR A 381 -16.67 17.23 10.66
N ASP A 382 -15.37 17.54 10.76
CA ASP A 382 -14.50 17.79 9.62
C ASP A 382 -14.32 16.55 8.74
N LEU A 383 -14.10 15.39 9.37
CA LEU A 383 -14.01 14.11 8.68
C LEU A 383 -15.34 13.74 8.01
N LEU A 384 -16.47 13.83 8.73
CA LEU A 384 -17.79 13.48 8.19
C LEU A 384 -18.19 14.39 7.01
N VAL A 385 -17.88 15.69 7.07
CA VAL A 385 -18.08 16.62 5.95
C VAL A 385 -17.19 16.25 4.76
N GLY A 386 -15.93 15.87 4.99
CA GLY A 386 -15.03 15.34 3.97
C GLY A 386 -15.54 14.03 3.33
N TYR A 387 -16.20 13.18 4.13
CA TYR A 387 -16.89 11.96 3.70
C TYR A 387 -18.31 12.21 3.15
N HIS A 388 -18.63 13.46 2.83
CA HIS A 388 -19.93 13.90 2.29
C HIS A 388 -21.13 13.48 3.15
N ASN A 389 -20.92 13.30 4.45
CA ASN A 389 -21.87 12.76 5.43
C ASN A 389 -22.45 11.38 5.04
N ALA A 390 -21.70 10.57 4.30
CA ALA A 390 -22.13 9.26 3.81
C ALA A 390 -21.71 8.07 4.72
N THR A 391 -20.95 8.32 5.79
CA THR A 391 -20.61 7.31 6.80
C THR A 391 -21.86 6.85 7.57
N GLN A 392 -22.08 5.54 7.65
CA GLN A 392 -23.28 4.93 8.22
C GLN A 392 -23.25 4.89 9.75
N GLY A 393 -22.05 4.75 10.34
CA GLY A 393 -21.87 4.79 11.79
C GLY A 393 -20.48 5.26 12.21
N VAL A 394 -20.42 6.06 13.27
CA VAL A 394 -19.18 6.42 13.97
C VAL A 394 -19.17 5.73 15.32
N PHE A 395 -18.10 5.03 15.65
CA PHE A 395 -17.94 4.26 16.88
C PHE A 395 -16.81 4.88 17.69
N ILE A 396 -17.15 5.58 18.76
CA ILE A 396 -16.18 6.22 19.65
C ILE A 396 -15.88 5.27 20.80
N ALA A 397 -14.64 4.78 20.85
CA ALA A 397 -14.20 3.83 21.85
C ALA A 397 -13.80 4.49 23.17
N CYS A 398 -13.96 3.75 24.27
CA CYS A 398 -13.30 4.04 25.53
C CYS A 398 -12.69 2.77 26.12
N GLY A 399 -11.42 2.83 26.53
CA GLY A 399 -10.61 1.68 26.91
C GLY A 399 -9.69 1.20 25.77
N PRO A 400 -8.92 0.12 25.99
CA PRO A 400 -8.95 -0.75 27.15
C PRO A 400 -7.99 -0.32 28.28
N MET A 401 -6.99 0.52 27.99
CA MET A 401 -5.94 0.92 28.96
C MET A 401 -6.40 1.95 30.00
N SER A 402 -7.39 2.79 29.67
CA SER A 402 -7.94 3.79 30.59
C SER A 402 -9.44 3.94 30.40
N SER A 403 -10.17 4.13 31.49
CA SER A 403 -11.59 4.53 31.49
C SER A 403 -11.81 5.99 31.85
N ALA A 404 -10.72 6.75 32.11
CA ALA A 404 -10.78 8.12 32.62
C ALA A 404 -11.46 9.13 31.67
N TYR A 405 -11.60 8.77 30.38
CA TYR A 405 -12.18 9.61 29.33
C TYR A 405 -13.58 9.15 28.89
N CYS A 406 -14.16 8.09 29.47
CA CYS A 406 -15.45 7.57 29.02
C CYS A 406 -16.60 8.57 29.19
N ASP A 407 -16.61 9.37 30.26
CA ASP A 407 -17.62 10.41 30.48
C ASP A 407 -17.56 11.49 29.39
N ALA A 408 -16.34 11.88 28.98
CA ALA A 408 -16.12 12.81 27.87
C ALA A 408 -16.57 12.20 26.53
N VAL A 409 -16.34 10.90 26.31
CA VAL A 409 -16.87 10.18 25.13
C VAL A 409 -18.41 10.22 25.10
N HIS A 410 -19.09 9.95 26.22
CA HIS A 410 -20.55 10.08 26.30
C HIS A 410 -21.03 11.51 26.03
N SER A 411 -20.31 12.52 26.53
CA SER A 411 -20.56 13.95 26.24
C SER A 411 -20.39 14.27 24.75
N ILE A 412 -19.31 13.79 24.11
CA ILE A 412 -19.05 13.94 22.66
C ILE A 412 -20.20 13.32 21.84
N ILE A 413 -20.63 12.10 22.17
CA ILE A 413 -21.75 11.43 21.48
C ILE A 413 -23.02 12.29 21.58
N ALA A 414 -23.35 12.78 22.78
CA ALA A 414 -24.51 13.65 23.00
C ALA A 414 -24.42 14.97 22.22
N LYS A 415 -23.23 15.58 22.11
CA LYS A 415 -23.00 16.78 21.28
C LYS A 415 -23.15 16.47 19.78
N MET A 416 -22.60 15.37 19.30
CA MET A 416 -22.75 14.94 17.90
C MET A 416 -24.23 14.70 17.54
N HIS A 417 -25.01 14.10 18.44
CA HIS A 417 -26.46 13.93 18.26
C HIS A 417 -27.19 15.29 18.19
N GLN A 418 -26.83 16.25 19.05
CA GLN A 418 -27.38 17.62 19.02
C GLN A 418 -27.02 18.39 17.74
N LEU A 419 -25.84 18.11 17.15
CA LEU A 419 -25.39 18.66 15.87
C LEU A 419 -26.02 17.97 14.64
N GLY A 420 -26.90 16.98 14.83
CA GLY A 420 -27.61 16.29 13.75
C GLY A 420 -26.93 15.03 13.23
N TYR A 421 -25.95 14.47 13.96
CA TYR A 421 -25.29 13.20 13.66
C TYR A 421 -25.78 12.09 14.62
N PRO A 422 -26.98 11.51 14.43
CA PRO A 422 -27.51 10.47 15.32
C PRO A 422 -26.77 9.12 15.19
N GLY A 423 -26.04 8.91 14.08
CA GLY A 423 -25.25 7.70 13.80
C GLY A 423 -23.92 7.61 14.55
N VAL A 424 -23.79 8.24 15.72
CA VAL A 424 -22.58 8.19 16.56
C VAL A 424 -22.87 7.34 17.80
N TYR A 425 -22.03 6.34 18.05
CA TYR A 425 -22.26 5.26 18.99
C TYR A 425 -21.06 5.07 19.94
N PHE A 426 -21.33 4.56 21.14
CA PHE A 426 -20.30 4.18 22.10
C PHE A 426 -19.77 2.77 21.80
N LEU A 427 -18.45 2.61 21.82
CA LEU A 427 -17.77 1.33 21.72
C LEU A 427 -17.03 1.03 23.04
N ASN A 428 -17.55 0.08 23.81
CA ASN A 428 -16.99 -0.21 25.13
C ASN A 428 -15.81 -1.18 25.04
N HIS A 429 -14.59 -0.70 25.30
CA HIS A 429 -13.39 -1.53 25.47
C HIS A 429 -12.92 -1.61 26.93
N VAL A 430 -13.65 -1.02 27.88
CA VAL A 430 -13.29 -1.03 29.31
C VAL A 430 -13.24 -2.46 29.85
N GLY A 431 -12.14 -2.81 30.51
CA GLY A 431 -11.94 -4.14 31.10
C GLY A 431 -11.54 -5.24 30.11
N LEU A 432 -11.29 -4.91 28.83
CA LEU A 432 -10.78 -5.86 27.84
C LEU A 432 -9.25 -6.04 27.89
N LEU A 433 -8.55 -5.29 28.75
CA LEU A 433 -7.12 -5.48 29.01
C LEU A 433 -6.92 -6.57 30.09
N PRO A 434 -6.26 -7.70 29.79
CA PRO A 434 -6.03 -8.76 30.76
C PRO A 434 -5.11 -8.28 31.89
N GLN A 435 -5.43 -8.58 33.15
CA GLN A 435 -4.67 -8.06 34.31
C GLN A 435 -3.32 -8.78 34.54
N SER A 436 -3.11 -9.94 33.93
CA SER A 436 -1.86 -10.70 34.00
C SER A 436 -0.98 -10.47 32.79
N GLU A 437 0.31 -10.27 33.03
CA GLU A 437 1.38 -10.40 32.02
C GLU A 437 1.40 -9.35 30.88
N GLN A 438 0.88 -8.14 31.12
CA GLN A 438 1.04 -7.01 30.19
C GLN A 438 2.51 -6.57 30.07
N CYS A 439 3.09 -6.75 28.89
CA CYS A 439 4.29 -6.02 28.51
C CYS A 439 3.93 -4.58 28.10
N CYS A 440 4.81 -3.63 28.43
CA CYS A 440 4.60 -2.19 28.18
C CYS A 440 3.29 -1.57 28.72
N GLY A 441 2.49 -2.29 29.52
CA GLY A 441 1.13 -1.86 29.90
C GLY A 441 0.12 -1.79 28.76
N HIS A 442 0.40 -2.44 27.62
CA HIS A 442 -0.40 -2.38 26.40
C HIS A 442 -1.17 -3.71 26.13
N PRO A 443 -2.17 -3.72 25.23
CA PRO A 443 -2.83 -4.94 24.79
C PRO A 443 -1.84 -5.92 24.15
N ASP A 444 -1.90 -7.19 24.52
CA ASP A 444 -1.24 -8.27 23.81
C ASP A 444 -2.13 -8.81 22.66
N THR A 445 -1.61 -9.73 21.85
CA THR A 445 -2.40 -10.37 20.76
C THR A 445 -3.72 -11.02 21.23
N VAL A 446 -3.83 -11.44 22.51
CA VAL A 446 -5.04 -12.04 23.07
C VAL A 446 -6.07 -10.97 23.41
N ALA A 447 -5.62 -9.85 24.00
CA ALA A 447 -6.43 -8.65 24.20
C ALA A 447 -6.90 -8.09 22.84
N ASP A 448 -6.01 -7.98 21.86
CA ASP A 448 -6.33 -7.55 20.49
C ASP A 448 -7.47 -8.38 19.88
N GLY A 449 -7.39 -9.72 19.97
CA GLY A 449 -8.46 -10.61 19.52
C GLY A 449 -9.79 -10.41 20.26
N THR A 450 -9.74 -10.07 21.55
CA THR A 450 -10.92 -9.80 22.39
C THR A 450 -11.57 -8.46 22.02
N ILE A 451 -10.76 -7.41 21.85
CA ILE A 451 -11.18 -6.07 21.43
C ILE A 451 -11.78 -6.12 20.02
N ALA A 452 -11.19 -6.89 19.11
CA ALA A 452 -11.74 -7.15 17.78
C ALA A 452 -13.10 -7.85 17.86
N GLY A 453 -13.24 -8.90 18.68
CA GLY A 453 -14.50 -9.60 18.87
C GLY A 453 -15.65 -8.70 19.34
N VAL A 454 -15.38 -7.81 20.31
CA VAL A 454 -16.35 -6.82 20.78
C VAL A 454 -16.69 -5.80 19.68
N THR A 455 -15.68 -5.24 19.03
CA THR A 455 -15.84 -4.26 17.94
C THR A 455 -16.67 -4.82 16.78
N VAL A 456 -16.34 -6.04 16.32
CA VAL A 456 -17.09 -6.75 15.28
C VAL A 456 -18.55 -6.94 15.69
N SER A 457 -18.82 -7.42 16.91
CA SER A 457 -20.18 -7.61 17.42
C SER A 457 -20.99 -6.30 17.45
N THR A 458 -20.36 -5.21 17.91
CA THR A 458 -20.96 -3.87 17.93
C THR A 458 -21.26 -3.36 16.53
N ILE A 459 -20.29 -3.38 15.60
CA ILE A 459 -20.51 -2.90 14.23
C ILE A 459 -21.58 -3.74 13.50
N ARG A 460 -21.54 -5.08 13.63
CA ARG A 460 -22.54 -5.96 13.00
C ARG A 460 -23.95 -5.69 13.50
N SER A 461 -24.13 -5.55 14.82
CA SER A 461 -25.45 -5.30 15.41
C SER A 461 -25.97 -3.88 15.11
N THR A 462 -25.10 -2.88 15.08
CA THR A 462 -25.48 -1.48 14.79
C THR A 462 -25.77 -1.23 13.31
N LEU A 463 -24.96 -1.76 12.38
CA LEU A 463 -25.10 -1.48 10.94
C LEU A 463 -25.77 -2.60 10.14
N GLY A 464 -26.20 -3.69 10.79
CA GLY A 464 -26.82 -4.84 10.11
C GLY A 464 -25.85 -5.62 9.22
N TRP A 465 -24.55 -5.57 9.50
CA TRP A 465 -23.54 -6.28 8.72
C TRP A 465 -23.53 -7.78 9.06
N VAL A 466 -24.24 -8.57 8.27
CA VAL A 466 -24.22 -10.05 8.35
C VAL A 466 -22.89 -10.66 7.88
#